data_AF-A0A522MXL7-F1
#
_entry.id   AF-A0A522MXL7-F1
#
_cell.length_a   1.000
_cell.length_b   1.000
_cell.length_c   1.000
_cell.angle_alpha   90.00
_cell.angle_beta   90.00
_cell.angle_gamma   90.00
#
_symmetry.space_group_name_H-M   'P 1'
#
loop_
_entity.id
_entity.type
_entity.pdbx_description
1 polymer ?
#
loop_
_entity_poly.entity_id
_entity_poly.type
_entity_poly.pdbx_seq_one_letter_code
_entity_poly.pdbx_strand_id
1 'polypeptide(L)'
;MRSIFTLVGLLAVMVVALVLATRQTHHDVEAVKSVTFALGSDAAPTPFDAAAAARLAGRLNELAGQPRLPADELRAAAATAAGWAAGQAPGTPGYHTAVNLRGAADELLAASDSLADPHRTTARRLLAAATAAPGAPGGGPPGAIGGLRDKLQEIQQSHREQLQQNDQD
;
A
#
# COMPACT_ATOMS: atom_id res chain seq x y z
N MET A 1 -8.16 -42.90 -36.76
CA MET A 1 -7.23 -43.14 -35.62
C MET A 1 -6.19 -42.05 -35.39
N ARG A 2 -5.92 -41.10 -36.32
CA ARG A 2 -4.98 -39.98 -36.09
C ARG A 2 -5.53 -38.87 -35.16
N SER A 3 -6.85 -38.71 -35.10
CA SER A 3 -7.54 -37.68 -34.30
C SER A 3 -7.58 -37.98 -32.79
N ILE A 4 -7.44 -39.25 -32.40
CA ILE A 4 -7.41 -39.65 -30.98
C ILE A 4 -6.03 -39.39 -30.38
N PHE A 5 -4.95 -39.63 -31.15
CA PHE A 5 -3.59 -39.31 -30.72
C PHE A 5 -3.34 -37.81 -30.60
N THR A 6 -3.96 -36.97 -31.44
CA THR A 6 -3.92 -35.51 -31.27
C THR A 6 -4.73 -35.06 -30.06
N LEU A 7 -5.85 -35.70 -29.75
CA LEU A 7 -6.64 -35.38 -28.56
C LEU A 7 -5.89 -35.78 -27.27
N VAL A 8 -5.23 -36.94 -27.25
CA VAL A 8 -4.44 -37.42 -26.10
C VAL A 8 -3.14 -36.62 -25.96
N GLY A 9 -2.51 -36.22 -27.06
CA GLY A 9 -1.35 -35.32 -27.04
C GLY A 9 -1.72 -33.92 -26.51
N LEU A 10 -2.87 -33.38 -26.91
CA LEU A 10 -3.36 -32.10 -26.41
C LEU A 10 -3.77 -32.17 -24.93
N LEU A 11 -4.34 -33.30 -24.50
CA LEU A 11 -4.69 -33.54 -23.10
C LEU A 11 -3.45 -33.72 -22.22
N ALA A 12 -2.39 -34.38 -22.71
CA ALA A 12 -1.11 -34.48 -22.02
C ALA A 12 -0.41 -33.12 -21.89
N VAL A 13 -0.44 -32.28 -22.93
CA VAL A 13 0.09 -30.91 -22.89
C VAL A 13 -0.72 -30.04 -21.92
N MET A 14 -2.05 -30.20 -21.88
CA MET A 14 -2.90 -29.48 -20.92
C MET A 14 -2.62 -29.92 -19.47
N VAL A 15 -2.42 -31.21 -19.21
CA VAL A 15 -2.07 -31.71 -17.88
C VAL A 15 -0.67 -31.27 -17.46
N VAL A 16 0.31 -31.26 -18.37
CA VAL A 16 1.67 -30.76 -18.07
C VAL A 16 1.66 -29.25 -17.87
N ALA A 17 0.89 -28.49 -18.64
CA ALA A 17 0.69 -27.06 -18.41
C ALA A 17 -0.04 -26.78 -17.08
N LEU A 18 -0.98 -27.64 -16.67
CA LEU A 18 -1.66 -27.54 -15.38
C LEU A 18 -0.76 -27.95 -14.21
N VAL A 19 0.19 -28.87 -14.41
CA VAL A 19 1.18 -29.29 -13.40
C VAL A 19 2.33 -28.27 -13.26
N LEU A 20 2.76 -27.67 -14.37
CA LEU A 20 3.66 -26.51 -14.33
C LEU A 20 2.97 -25.28 -13.76
N ALA A 21 1.69 -25.03 -14.10
CA ALA A 21 0.90 -23.97 -13.46
C ALA A 21 0.68 -24.26 -11.97
N THR A 22 0.42 -25.49 -11.52
CA THR A 22 0.29 -25.74 -10.07
C THR A 22 1.61 -25.62 -9.31
N ARG A 23 2.77 -25.78 -9.96
CA ARG A 23 4.07 -25.44 -9.34
C ARG A 23 4.43 -23.96 -9.42
N GLN A 24 3.83 -23.20 -10.33
CA GLN A 24 4.16 -21.78 -10.57
C GLN A 24 3.02 -20.81 -10.23
N THR A 25 1.87 -21.31 -9.78
CA THR A 25 0.64 -20.53 -9.54
C THR A 25 -0.08 -20.96 -8.25
N HIS A 26 0.68 -21.45 -7.26
CA HIS A 26 0.18 -21.68 -5.89
C HIS A 26 0.42 -20.48 -4.94
N HIS A 27 0.71 -19.30 -5.49
CA HIS A 27 0.60 -18.02 -4.78
C HIS A 27 0.02 -16.99 -5.77
N ASP A 28 -0.98 -16.22 -5.35
CA ASP A 28 -1.47 -14.98 -5.98
C ASP A 28 -2.78 -14.98 -6.81
N VAL A 29 -3.71 -15.92 -6.59
CA VAL A 29 -5.12 -15.73 -7.02
C VAL A 29 -6.14 -15.89 -5.88
N GLU A 30 -5.68 -15.79 -4.63
CA GLU A 30 -6.54 -15.47 -3.48
C GLU A 30 -6.39 -14.00 -3.04
N ALA A 31 -5.62 -13.19 -3.77
CA ALA A 31 -5.24 -11.84 -3.38
C ALA A 31 -6.24 -10.72 -3.76
N VAL A 32 -7.42 -11.04 -4.30
CA VAL A 32 -8.33 -10.01 -4.85
C VAL A 32 -9.70 -9.93 -4.14
N LYS A 33 -9.95 -10.74 -3.11
CA LYS A 33 -11.18 -10.61 -2.28
C LYS A 33 -10.98 -10.54 -0.78
N SER A 34 -9.73 -10.54 -0.30
CA SER A 34 -9.42 -10.37 1.11
C SER A 34 -8.08 -9.65 1.32
N VAL A 35 -7.80 -8.61 0.54
CA VAL A 35 -6.99 -7.48 1.07
C VAL A 35 -7.92 -6.59 1.91
N THR A 36 -8.69 -7.23 2.80
CA THR A 36 -8.78 -6.71 4.15
C THR A 36 -7.33 -6.76 4.58
N PHE A 37 -6.63 -5.62 4.48
CA PHE A 37 -5.44 -5.38 5.28
C PHE A 37 -5.74 -6.05 6.61
N ALA A 38 -5.06 -7.15 6.90
CA ALA A 38 -5.13 -7.78 8.19
C ALA A 38 -4.46 -6.78 9.14
N LEU A 39 -5.21 -5.72 9.44
CA LEU A 39 -5.23 -5.05 10.71
C LEU A 39 -5.59 -6.17 11.68
N GLY A 40 -4.60 -7.00 12.01
CA GLY A 40 -4.46 -7.53 13.35
C GLY A 40 -4.44 -6.30 14.24
N SER A 41 -5.64 -5.87 14.58
CA SER A 41 -5.90 -4.79 15.50
C SER A 41 -6.84 -5.40 16.51
N ASP A 42 -6.28 -6.21 17.38
CA ASP A 42 -6.85 -6.47 18.71
C ASP A 42 -6.95 -5.16 19.54
N ALA A 43 -6.53 -4.02 18.98
CA ALA A 43 -6.76 -2.71 19.56
C ALA A 43 -8.26 -2.39 19.52
N ALA A 44 -8.81 -2.13 20.72
CA ALA A 44 -10.17 -1.70 20.87
C ALA A 44 -10.44 -0.43 20.03
N PRO A 45 -11.59 -0.35 19.34
CA PRO A 45 -11.92 0.82 18.54
C PRO A 45 -12.03 2.06 19.43
N THR A 46 -11.33 3.12 19.03
CA THR A 46 -11.37 4.42 19.70
C THR A 46 -11.85 5.50 18.72
N PRO A 47 -12.57 6.53 19.19
CA PRO A 47 -12.99 7.63 18.34
C PRO A 47 -11.76 8.38 17.82
N PHE A 48 -11.78 8.73 16.53
CA PHE A 48 -10.70 9.50 15.91
C PHE A 48 -10.68 10.93 16.46
N ASP A 49 -9.52 11.36 16.97
CA ASP A 49 -9.25 12.72 17.42
C ASP A 49 -8.23 13.37 16.49
N ALA A 50 -8.68 14.34 15.67
CA ALA A 50 -7.84 15.03 14.71
C ALA A 50 -6.73 15.87 15.38
N ALA A 51 -6.98 16.46 16.55
CA ALA A 51 -5.98 17.24 17.26
C ALA A 51 -4.91 16.32 17.88
N ALA A 52 -5.30 15.18 18.42
CA ALA A 52 -4.36 14.17 18.89
C ALA A 52 -3.55 13.56 17.73
N ALA A 53 -4.19 13.29 16.59
CA ALA A 53 -3.52 12.80 15.39
C ALA A 53 -2.46 13.79 14.88
N ALA A 54 -2.78 15.09 14.86
CA ALA A 54 -1.82 16.14 14.47
C ALA A 54 -0.62 16.22 15.43
N ARG A 55 -0.86 16.13 16.75
CA ARG A 55 0.21 16.07 17.75
C ARG A 55 1.08 14.83 17.57
N LEU A 56 0.46 13.68 17.31
CA LEU A 56 1.17 12.43 17.06
C LEU A 56 2.03 12.52 15.80
N ALA A 57 1.49 13.09 14.71
CA ALA A 57 2.23 13.31 13.47
C ALA A 57 3.47 14.19 13.70
N GLY A 58 3.31 15.29 14.44
CA GLY A 58 4.43 16.17 14.83
C GLY A 58 5.49 15.42 15.63
N ARG A 59 5.06 14.63 16.63
CA ARG A 59 5.98 13.84 17.46
C ARG A 59 6.75 12.78 16.65
N LEU A 60 6.07 12.03 15.78
CA LEU A 60 6.72 11.06 14.91
C LEU A 60 7.70 11.74 13.94
N ASN A 61 7.40 12.96 13.47
CA ASN A 61 8.30 13.72 12.61
C ASN A 61 9.57 14.17 13.37
N GLU A 62 9.43 14.60 14.63
CA GLU A 62 10.59 14.87 15.50
C GLU A 62 11.46 13.64 15.70
N LEU A 63 10.83 12.48 15.98
CA LEU A 63 11.53 11.21 16.17
C LEU A 63 12.24 10.76 14.88
N ALA A 64 11.64 10.97 13.70
CA ALA A 64 12.26 10.65 12.43
C ALA A 64 13.58 11.43 12.19
N GLY A 65 13.80 12.55 12.89
CA GLY A 65 15.05 13.31 12.88
C GLY A 65 16.10 12.85 13.89
N GLN A 66 15.78 11.89 14.77
CA GLN A 66 16.66 11.45 15.85
C GLN A 66 17.33 10.12 15.51
N PRO A 67 18.65 9.96 15.76
CA PRO A 67 19.34 8.70 15.52
C PRO A 67 18.73 7.58 16.37
N ARG A 68 18.54 7.81 17.67
CA ARG A 68 18.02 6.80 18.58
C ARG A 68 16.52 6.94 18.76
N LEU A 69 15.78 5.86 18.55
CA LEU A 69 14.32 5.85 18.58
C LEU A 69 13.77 5.16 19.85
N PRO A 70 12.82 5.78 20.56
CA PRO A 70 12.17 5.17 21.72
C PRO A 70 11.13 4.13 21.28
N ALA A 71 11.53 2.86 21.23
CA ALA A 71 10.69 1.77 20.73
C ALA A 71 9.34 1.65 21.47
N ASP A 72 9.29 1.86 22.79
CA ASP A 72 8.05 1.78 23.56
C ASP A 72 7.06 2.89 23.19
N GLU A 73 7.57 4.10 22.95
CA GLU A 73 6.77 5.24 22.50
C GLU A 73 6.20 4.99 21.10
N LEU A 74 7.02 4.45 20.19
CA LEU A 74 6.57 4.11 18.83
C LEU A 74 5.52 2.99 18.82
N ARG A 75 5.64 1.97 19.67
CA ARG A 75 4.61 0.93 19.81
C ARG A 75 3.30 1.51 20.36
N ALA A 76 3.37 2.42 21.33
CA ALA A 76 2.19 3.11 21.84
C ALA A 76 1.53 4.00 20.77
N ALA A 77 2.33 4.67 19.95
CA ALA A 77 1.86 5.44 18.80
C ALA A 77 1.13 4.57 17.78
N ALA A 78 1.73 3.43 17.40
CA ALA A 78 1.14 2.46 16.47
C ALA A 78 -0.18 1.89 17.01
N ALA A 79 -0.24 1.53 18.30
CA ALA A 79 -1.45 1.04 18.95
C ALA A 79 -2.56 2.09 18.99
N THR A 80 -2.22 3.34 19.32
CA THR A 80 -3.18 4.46 19.33
C THR A 80 -3.78 4.66 17.94
N ALA A 81 -2.93 4.72 16.92
CA ALA A 81 -3.35 4.87 15.53
C ALA A 81 -4.16 3.66 15.03
N ALA A 82 -3.85 2.44 15.50
CA ALA A 82 -4.65 1.25 15.22
C ALA A 82 -6.07 1.35 15.81
N GLY A 83 -6.20 1.80 17.06
CA GLY A 83 -7.50 2.01 17.70
C GLY A 83 -8.36 3.03 16.95
N TRP A 84 -7.75 4.12 16.49
CA TRP A 84 -8.42 5.10 15.63
C TRP A 84 -8.87 4.52 14.29
N ALA A 85 -8.02 3.74 13.61
CA ALA A 85 -8.39 3.10 12.36
C ALA A 85 -9.54 2.11 12.54
N ALA A 86 -9.54 1.34 13.63
CA ALA A 86 -10.62 0.41 13.98
C ALA A 86 -11.95 1.12 14.30
N GLY A 87 -11.89 2.36 14.81
CA GLY A 87 -13.05 3.19 15.09
C GLY A 87 -13.59 4.00 13.90
N GLN A 88 -13.04 3.84 12.70
CA GLN A 88 -13.43 4.60 11.50
C GLN A 88 -13.87 3.70 10.35
N ALA A 89 -14.79 4.19 9.52
CA ALA A 89 -15.15 3.48 8.30
C ALA A 89 -13.98 3.53 7.29
N PRO A 90 -13.63 2.40 6.63
CA PRO A 90 -12.60 2.38 5.60
C PRO A 90 -12.87 3.40 4.48
N GLY A 91 -11.82 4.04 3.99
CA GLY A 91 -11.90 5.05 2.93
C GLY A 91 -12.21 6.48 3.41
N THR A 92 -12.50 6.67 4.70
CA THR A 92 -12.67 8.02 5.27
C THR A 92 -11.32 8.72 5.46
N PRO A 93 -11.27 10.07 5.43
CA PRO A 93 -10.04 10.80 5.73
C PRO A 93 -9.44 10.46 7.10
N GLY A 94 -10.28 10.22 8.12
CA GLY A 94 -9.85 9.80 9.45
C GLY A 94 -9.19 8.42 9.45
N TYR A 95 -9.79 7.45 8.74
CA TYR A 95 -9.19 6.13 8.56
C TYR A 95 -7.82 6.21 7.87
N HIS A 96 -7.70 6.97 6.78
CA HIS A 96 -6.43 7.13 6.07
C HIS A 96 -5.34 7.79 6.93
N THR A 97 -5.71 8.83 7.68
CA THR A 97 -4.80 9.49 8.62
C THR A 97 -4.28 8.48 9.64
N ALA A 98 -5.18 7.72 10.27
CA ALA A 98 -4.84 6.72 11.26
C ALA A 98 -3.92 5.61 10.70
N VAL A 99 -4.23 5.09 9.51
CA VAL A 99 -3.39 4.06 8.85
C VAL A 99 -2.00 4.60 8.50
N ASN A 100 -1.91 5.82 7.97
CA ASN A 100 -0.62 6.42 7.63
C ASN A 100 0.24 6.71 8.89
N LEU A 101 -0.38 7.13 10.00
CA LEU A 101 0.32 7.33 11.27
C LEU A 101 0.82 6.01 11.85
N ARG A 102 0.01 4.94 11.80
CA ARG A 102 0.43 3.60 12.22
C ARG A 102 1.62 3.14 11.37
N GLY A 103 1.51 3.22 10.05
CA GLY A 103 2.59 2.84 9.14
C GLY A 103 3.87 3.65 9.38
N ALA A 104 3.76 4.95 9.65
CA ALA A 104 4.93 5.77 9.98
C ALA A 104 5.61 5.32 11.28
N ALA A 105 4.84 4.96 12.31
CA ALA A 105 5.39 4.44 13.55
C ALA A 105 6.05 3.06 13.37
N ASP A 106 5.45 2.19 12.56
CA ASP A 106 5.99 0.86 12.23
C ASP A 106 7.30 0.96 11.42
N GLU A 107 7.37 1.88 10.46
CA GLU A 107 8.61 2.18 9.71
C GLU A 107 9.70 2.73 10.63
N LEU A 108 9.37 3.61 11.57
CA LEU A 108 10.33 4.08 12.56
C LEU A 108 10.79 2.95 13.50
N LEU A 109 9.93 2.00 13.85
CA LEU A 109 10.34 0.82 14.62
C LEU A 109 11.32 -0.08 13.85
N ALA A 110 11.20 -0.13 12.53
CA ALA A 110 12.10 -0.89 11.65
C ALA A 110 13.40 -0.15 11.30
N ALA A 111 13.46 1.17 11.52
CA ALA A 111 14.62 1.98 11.18
C ALA A 111 15.83 1.69 12.08
N SER A 112 17.01 1.67 11.48
CA SER A 112 18.28 1.67 12.20
C SER A 112 18.61 3.04 12.80
N ASP A 113 19.68 3.10 13.60
CA ASP A 113 20.21 4.35 14.17
C ASP A 113 20.76 5.32 13.10
N SER A 114 20.90 4.87 11.85
CA SER A 114 21.33 5.72 10.73
C SER A 114 20.21 6.69 10.32
N LEU A 115 20.53 7.97 10.20
CA LEU A 115 19.59 8.97 9.67
C LEU A 115 19.31 8.83 8.17
N ALA A 116 20.19 8.12 7.44
CA ALA A 116 20.03 7.83 6.02
C ALA A 116 19.22 6.54 5.77
N ASP A 117 18.68 5.93 6.81
CA ASP A 117 17.89 4.70 6.69
C ASP A 117 16.65 4.92 5.79
N PRO A 118 16.40 4.05 4.79
CA PRO A 118 15.24 4.16 3.92
C PRO A 118 13.90 4.13 4.67
N HIS A 119 13.80 3.41 5.80
CA HIS A 119 12.61 3.37 6.63
C HIS A 119 12.23 4.74 7.17
N ARG A 120 13.23 5.59 7.51
CA ARG A 120 12.96 6.97 7.95
C ARG A 120 12.42 7.84 6.83
N THR A 121 12.88 7.62 5.60
CA THR A 121 12.34 8.31 4.42
C THR A 121 10.91 7.88 4.14
N THR A 122 10.62 6.58 4.25
CA THR A 122 9.26 6.04 4.14
C THR A 122 8.34 6.61 5.23
N ALA A 123 8.79 6.62 6.49
CA ALA A 123 8.05 7.20 7.60
C ALA A 123 7.69 8.67 7.35
N ARG A 124 8.64 9.50 6.91
CA ARG A 124 8.40 10.91 6.56
C ARG A 124 7.37 11.07 5.45
N ARG A 125 7.42 10.22 4.42
CA ARG A 125 6.41 10.22 3.34
C ARG A 125 5.02 9.88 3.87
N LEU A 126 4.90 8.90 4.76
CA LEU A 126 3.63 8.53 5.38
C LEU A 126 3.10 9.64 6.30
N LEU A 127 3.97 10.32 7.04
CA LEU A 127 3.60 11.49 7.86
C LEU A 127 3.11 12.66 7.00
N ALA A 128 3.76 12.92 5.85
CA ALA A 128 3.28 13.91 4.89
C ALA A 128 1.90 13.53 4.34
N ALA A 129 1.66 12.26 4.02
CA ALA A 129 0.37 11.77 3.56
C ALA A 129 -0.72 11.82 4.66
N ALA A 130 -0.35 11.64 5.93
CA ALA A 130 -1.27 11.74 7.08
C ALA A 130 -1.71 13.19 7.37
N THR A 131 -0.87 14.17 7.03
CA THR A 131 -1.11 15.60 7.30
C THR A 131 -1.59 16.37 6.10
N ALA A 132 -1.49 15.78 4.90
CA ALA A 132 -1.97 16.39 3.68
C ALA A 132 -3.50 16.56 3.71
N ALA A 133 -3.96 17.72 3.23
CA ALA A 133 -5.38 18.00 3.12
C ALA A 133 -6.07 16.95 2.24
N PRO A 134 -7.33 16.57 2.55
CA PRO A 134 -8.10 15.66 1.71
C PRO A 134 -8.13 16.16 0.25
N GLY A 135 -7.64 15.34 -0.68
CA GLY A 135 -7.59 15.69 -2.11
C GLY A 135 -6.34 16.45 -2.56
N ALA A 136 -5.37 16.70 -1.67
CA ALA A 136 -4.05 17.17 -2.06
C ALA A 136 -3.31 16.08 -2.88
N PRO A 137 -2.44 16.45 -3.83
CA PRO A 137 -1.56 15.47 -4.49
C PRO A 137 -0.67 14.79 -3.45
N GLY A 138 -1.01 13.54 -3.10
CA GLY A 138 -0.36 12.77 -2.03
C GLY A 138 -1.16 12.66 -0.72
N GLY A 139 -2.28 13.37 -0.57
CA GLY A 139 -3.17 13.39 0.60
C GLY A 139 -4.49 12.66 0.37
N GLY A 140 -4.41 11.33 0.22
CA GLY A 140 -5.54 10.38 0.15
C GLY A 140 -6.26 10.30 -1.20
N PRO A 141 -6.82 9.13 -1.61
CA PRO A 141 -6.73 7.77 -1.04
C PRO A 141 -5.73 6.85 -1.81
N PRO A 142 -5.18 5.78 -1.19
CA PRO A 142 -4.63 4.64 -1.91
C PRO A 142 -5.78 3.67 -2.23
N GLY A 143 -6.49 3.91 -3.32
CA GLY A 143 -7.46 2.94 -3.81
C GLY A 143 -7.50 3.02 -5.31
N ALA A 144 -6.82 2.10 -6.01
CA ALA A 144 -6.75 1.93 -7.47
C ALA A 144 -6.39 3.16 -8.34
N ILE A 145 -6.59 4.39 -7.87
CA ILE A 145 -6.61 5.64 -8.63
C ILE A 145 -5.18 6.20 -8.82
N GLY A 146 -4.25 5.90 -7.90
CA GLY A 146 -2.83 6.22 -8.11
C GLY A 146 -2.23 5.45 -9.29
N GLY A 147 -2.44 4.14 -9.33
CA GLY A 147 -2.03 3.29 -10.45
C GLY A 147 -2.85 3.50 -11.73
N LEU A 148 -4.15 3.84 -11.61
CA LEU A 148 -4.97 4.25 -12.76
C LEU A 148 -4.52 5.61 -13.32
N ARG A 149 -4.04 6.54 -12.50
CA ARG A 149 -3.48 7.82 -12.96
C ARG A 149 -2.21 7.59 -13.76
N ASP A 150 -1.32 6.72 -13.27
CA ASP A 150 -0.10 6.35 -13.98
C ASP A 150 -0.43 5.67 -15.32
N LYS A 151 -1.36 4.72 -15.32
CA LYS A 151 -1.87 4.10 -16.57
C LYS A 151 -2.60 5.09 -17.48
N LEU A 152 -3.35 6.05 -16.95
CA LEU A 152 -4.00 7.09 -17.75
C LEU A 152 -2.98 8.03 -18.37
N GLN A 153 -1.92 8.38 -17.65
CA GLN A 153 -0.81 9.19 -18.18
C GLN A 153 -0.06 8.41 -19.27
N GLU A 154 0.20 7.12 -19.05
CA GLU A 154 0.83 6.22 -20.04
C GLU A 154 -0.04 6.06 -21.30
N ILE A 155 -1.36 5.88 -21.15
CA ILE A 155 -2.31 5.78 -22.28
C ILE A 155 -2.43 7.11 -23.03
N GLN A 156 -2.43 8.25 -22.34
CA GLN A 156 -2.46 9.55 -22.98
C GLN A 156 -1.17 9.86 -23.73
N GLN A 157 -0.03 9.43 -23.19
CA GLN A 157 1.26 9.64 -23.83
C GLN A 157 1.42 8.75 -25.07
N SER A 158 1.06 7.47 -24.97
CA SER A 158 1.07 6.55 -26.13
C SER A 158 0.10 6.99 -27.24
N HIS A 159 -1.06 7.58 -26.92
CA HIS A 159 -1.96 8.16 -27.94
C HIS A 159 -1.34 9.36 -28.67
N ARG A 160 -0.58 10.23 -27.99
CA ARG A 160 0.10 11.36 -28.65
C ARG A 160 1.22 10.88 -29.57
N GLU A 161 1.95 9.86 -29.14
CA GLU A 161 3.01 9.25 -29.96
C GLU A 161 2.43 8.59 -31.22
N GLN A 162 1.28 7.91 -31.12
CA GLN A 162 0.59 7.33 -32.28
C GLN A 162 0.06 8.39 -33.27
N LEU A 163 -0.45 9.52 -32.79
CA LEU A 163 -0.90 10.61 -33.66
C LEU A 163 0.28 11.26 -34.40
N GLN A 164 1.43 11.41 -33.74
CA GLN A 164 2.64 11.94 -34.38
C GLN A 164 3.25 10.98 -35.40
N GLN A 165 3.13 9.67 -35.19
CA GLN A 165 3.57 8.65 -36.15
C GLN A 165 2.67 8.60 -37.39
N ASN A 166 1.35 8.75 -37.23
CA ASN A 166 0.42 8.79 -38.38
C ASN A 166 0.48 10.10 -39.20
N ASP A 167 0.96 11.20 -38.63
CA ASP A 167 1.20 12.46 -39.37
C ASP A 167 2.56 12.49 -40.09
N GLN A 168 3.43 11.49 -39.87
CA GLN A 168 4.77 11.39 -40.48
C GLN A 168 4.87 10.36 -41.62
N ASP A 169 3.79 9.63 -41.91
CA ASP A 169 3.62 8.78 -43.10
C ASP A 169 2.75 9.48 -44.17
#